data_AF-A0A4Q3FMA0-F1
#
_entry.id   AF-A0A4Q3FMA0-F1
#
_cell.length_a   1.000
_cell.length_b   1.000
_cell.length_c   1.000
_cell.angle_alpha   90.00
_cell.angle_beta   90.00
_cell.angle_gamma   90.00
#
_symmetry.space_group_name_H-M   'P 1'
#
loop_
_entity.id
_entity.type
_entity.pdbx_description
1 polymer ?
#
loop_
_entity_poly.entity_id
_entity_poly.type
_entity_poly.pdbx_seq_one_letter_code
_entity_poly.pdbx_strand_id
1 'polypeptide(L)'
;MTVASTFTACKEDKLAVNPSIVKPSIAFVGLTNSTTTIPSQLIRYNASNVNLASSAAITITGLQTGESIVAIDYRPATGQLYGLGSTSRIYQIPVPVSLTATTTAARAIGTGPFTPLLTGTVAGFDFNPTVDRIRIVTSTGQNLRINPETGTVATVDGVINGATPTAVVTGSAYTNNVSGATTTTLYDLDLVNRKLYRQDPPNDGKLTDVGLTNIPAAVATVNAGFDISPAGIALATAGTSLYQINLETGAASELGSMYIPSSVTANNTLNGTSIVDLAIPTSNIAYAVDETNALYYFSTSSPSTAVTKPITGLQSGENILGIDMRPSNGQLYALGSSSRLYAINLGTGAATAVNAVPFTPALSGDSFGFDFNPTTSGNPATELIRVVSNTGQNIRVNASTGAVANVDPAPTLTGGTPALTASAYTNNFASATATTTVLYSIDATTDRVYTQNAMTGVLTLLGPLGIDITAANGFDIGGTTGTAIGIFTVGTSTRLYTISLVSGGATANLEFPKPVRGFALGLGF
;
A
#
# COMPACT_ATOMS: atom_id res chain seq x y z
N MET A 1 71.08 -50.65 8.54
CA MET A 1 70.16 -50.13 9.56
C MET A 1 69.43 -48.98 8.91
N THR A 2 68.28 -49.28 8.30
CA THR A 2 67.57 -48.36 7.40
C THR A 2 66.22 -48.09 8.03
N VAL A 3 66.04 -46.87 8.55
CA VAL A 3 64.81 -46.42 9.20
C VAL A 3 63.80 -46.11 8.10
N ALA A 4 62.67 -46.82 8.09
CA ALA A 4 61.55 -46.54 7.21
C ALA A 4 60.65 -45.49 7.87
N SER A 5 60.59 -44.30 7.28
CA SER A 5 59.71 -43.21 7.69
C SER A 5 58.34 -43.38 7.03
N THR A 6 57.30 -43.62 7.83
CA THR A 6 55.90 -43.56 7.39
C THR A 6 55.41 -42.11 7.38
N PHE A 7 55.05 -41.58 6.21
CA PHE A 7 54.34 -40.31 6.10
C PHE A 7 52.83 -40.57 6.23
N THR A 8 52.22 -40.06 7.31
CA THR A 8 50.76 -39.97 7.44
C THR A 8 50.31 -38.68 6.75
N ALA A 9 49.56 -38.80 5.66
CA ALA A 9 48.93 -37.65 5.02
C ALA A 9 47.68 -37.23 5.83
N CYS A 10 47.71 -36.04 6.44
CA CYS A 10 46.49 -35.39 6.91
C CYS A 10 45.64 -35.06 5.69
N LYS A 11 44.45 -35.67 5.61
CA LYS A 11 43.41 -35.25 4.70
C LYS A 11 42.90 -33.91 5.23
N GLU A 12 43.29 -32.81 4.59
CA GLU A 12 42.59 -31.54 4.79
C GLU A 12 41.13 -31.76 4.38
N ASP A 13 40.24 -31.81 5.37
CA ASP A 13 38.84 -31.50 5.14
C ASP A 13 38.81 -30.05 4.66
N LYS A 14 38.85 -29.88 3.33
CA LYS A 14 38.38 -28.65 2.72
C LYS A 14 36.94 -28.49 3.19
N LEU A 15 36.75 -27.55 4.13
CA LEU A 15 35.47 -26.97 4.49
C LEU A 15 34.63 -26.93 3.22
N ALA A 16 33.56 -27.73 3.18
CA ALA A 16 32.59 -27.64 2.12
C ALA A 16 32.18 -26.17 2.06
N VAL A 17 32.54 -25.50 0.96
CA VAL A 17 32.01 -24.18 0.64
C VAL A 17 30.51 -24.36 0.72
N ASN A 18 29.89 -23.75 1.74
CA ASN A 18 28.45 -23.72 1.88
C ASN A 18 27.91 -23.28 0.50
N PRO A 19 27.10 -24.09 -0.20
CA PRO A 19 26.67 -23.75 -1.55
C PRO A 19 26.12 -22.33 -1.50
N SER A 20 26.70 -21.46 -2.32
CA SER A 20 26.39 -20.03 -2.34
C SER A 20 24.87 -19.90 -2.40
N ILE A 21 24.24 -19.45 -1.31
CA ILE A 21 22.80 -19.23 -1.29
C ILE A 21 22.47 -18.26 -2.43
N VAL A 22 21.59 -18.66 -3.34
CA VAL A 22 21.09 -17.77 -4.39
C VAL A 22 20.21 -16.73 -3.70
N LYS A 23 20.77 -15.55 -3.45
CA LYS A 23 20.05 -14.49 -2.75
C LYS A 23 18.97 -13.90 -3.65
N PRO A 24 17.72 -13.74 -3.16
CA PRO A 24 16.64 -13.19 -3.96
C PRO A 24 16.87 -11.70 -4.24
N SER A 25 16.53 -11.24 -5.46
CA SER A 25 16.53 -9.81 -5.78
C SER A 25 15.19 -9.20 -5.39
N ILE A 26 15.04 -8.88 -4.10
CA ILE A 26 13.81 -8.29 -3.54
C ILE A 26 14.18 -7.00 -2.82
N ALA A 27 13.55 -5.90 -3.23
CA ALA A 27 13.63 -4.65 -2.51
C ALA A 27 12.78 -4.72 -1.24
N PHE A 28 13.25 -4.13 -0.15
CA PHE A 28 12.48 -3.98 1.07
C PHE A 28 12.91 -2.72 1.83
N VAL A 29 12.09 -2.28 2.77
CA VAL A 29 12.38 -1.20 3.69
C VAL A 29 12.63 -1.79 5.07
N GLY A 30 13.75 -1.48 5.69
CA GLY A 30 14.01 -1.76 7.11
C GLY A 30 13.62 -0.56 7.98
N LEU A 31 12.99 -0.82 9.11
CA LEU A 31 12.71 0.14 10.16
C LEU A 31 13.79 0.07 11.24
N THR A 32 14.38 1.21 11.59
CA THR A 32 15.26 1.28 12.76
C THR A 32 14.45 1.47 14.04
N ASN A 33 14.95 0.95 15.18
CA ASN A 33 14.49 1.43 16.48
C ASN A 33 14.74 2.94 16.63
N SER A 34 14.02 3.53 17.58
CA SER A 34 14.32 4.88 18.07
C SER A 34 15.12 4.79 19.37
N THR A 35 16.04 5.73 19.55
CA THR A 35 16.76 5.99 20.80
C THR A 35 16.34 7.35 21.36
N THR A 36 16.88 7.75 22.51
CA THR A 36 16.62 9.07 23.11
C THR A 36 17.07 10.24 22.22
N THR A 37 17.99 10.00 21.28
CA THR A 37 18.57 11.02 20.41
C THR A 37 18.32 10.77 18.92
N ILE A 38 17.90 9.57 18.54
CA ILE A 38 17.66 9.17 17.15
C ILE A 38 16.20 8.73 17.00
N PRO A 39 15.39 9.42 16.18
CA PRO A 39 14.02 9.00 15.87
C PRO A 39 14.00 7.72 15.03
N SER A 40 12.85 7.07 14.91
CA SER A 40 12.67 5.95 13.96
C SER A 40 13.01 6.39 12.53
N GLN A 41 13.72 5.55 11.79
CA GLN A 41 14.13 5.81 10.40
C GLN A 41 13.78 4.65 9.49
N LEU A 42 13.58 4.94 8.21
CA LEU A 42 13.47 3.94 7.14
C LEU A 42 14.79 3.86 6.37
N ILE A 43 15.21 2.65 6.03
CA ILE A 43 16.38 2.39 5.16
C ILE A 43 15.98 1.40 4.08
N ARG A 44 16.36 1.67 2.83
CA ARG A 44 16.07 0.76 1.72
C ARG A 44 17.18 -0.25 1.52
N TYR A 45 16.80 -1.48 1.23
CA TYR A 45 17.71 -2.58 0.95
C TYR A 45 17.26 -3.37 -0.27
N ASN A 46 18.19 -4.15 -0.81
CA ASN A 46 17.85 -5.29 -1.66
C ASN A 46 18.39 -6.56 -1.00
N ALA A 47 17.57 -7.61 -0.90
CA ALA A 47 17.92 -8.88 -0.27
C ALA A 47 19.11 -9.59 -0.94
N SER A 48 19.39 -9.27 -2.21
CA SER A 48 20.58 -9.75 -2.92
C SER A 48 21.88 -9.12 -2.39
N ASN A 49 21.79 -7.93 -1.77
CA ASN A 49 22.95 -7.26 -1.19
C ASN A 49 22.59 -6.34 0.00
N VAL A 50 22.39 -6.93 1.19
CA VAL A 50 22.03 -6.19 2.40
C VAL A 50 23.20 -5.49 3.11
N ASN A 51 24.44 -5.78 2.71
CA ASN A 51 25.62 -5.09 3.26
C ASN A 51 25.79 -3.66 2.73
N LEU A 52 24.93 -3.24 1.78
CA LEU A 52 24.90 -1.92 1.20
C LEU A 52 23.44 -1.45 1.17
N ALA A 53 23.15 -0.38 1.92
CA ALA A 53 21.85 0.26 1.81
C ALA A 53 21.68 0.89 0.43
N SER A 54 20.45 0.82 -0.11
CA SER A 54 20.06 1.41 -1.39
C SER A 54 19.70 2.90 -1.27
N SER A 55 19.70 3.45 -0.06
CA SER A 55 19.44 4.88 0.21
C SER A 55 20.16 5.34 1.48
N ALA A 56 20.19 6.66 1.69
CA ALA A 56 20.43 7.20 3.03
C ALA A 56 19.27 6.81 3.98
N ALA A 57 19.50 6.94 5.28
CA ALA A 57 18.44 6.78 6.28
C ALA A 57 17.43 7.94 6.17
N ILE A 58 16.13 7.61 6.21
CA ILE A 58 15.01 8.54 6.08
C ILE A 58 14.35 8.67 7.44
N THR A 59 14.56 9.81 8.09
CA THR A 59 13.97 10.10 9.41
C THR A 59 12.46 10.25 9.32
N ILE A 60 11.73 9.52 10.15
CA ILE A 60 10.27 9.64 10.28
C ILE A 60 9.95 10.82 11.21
N THR A 61 9.11 11.72 10.73
CA THR A 61 8.59 12.90 11.45
C THR A 61 7.07 12.85 11.48
N GLY A 62 6.39 13.82 12.11
CA GLY A 62 4.92 13.89 12.13
C GLY A 62 4.23 12.96 13.14
N LEU A 63 5.02 12.25 13.98
CA LEU A 63 4.51 11.43 15.07
C LEU A 63 4.03 12.29 16.25
N GLN A 64 3.15 11.74 17.08
CA GLN A 64 2.83 12.34 18.37
C GLN A 64 4.09 12.50 19.23
N THR A 65 4.17 13.57 20.03
CA THR A 65 5.30 13.83 20.92
C THR A 65 5.59 12.63 21.84
N GLY A 66 6.84 12.16 21.82
CA GLY A 66 7.30 11.01 22.61
C GLY A 66 6.99 9.63 22.01
N GLU A 67 6.35 9.58 20.83
CA GLU A 67 6.04 8.34 20.13
C GLU A 67 7.16 7.95 19.14
N SER A 68 7.36 6.64 18.97
CA SER A 68 8.23 6.03 17.97
C SER A 68 7.42 5.04 17.13
N ILE A 69 7.91 4.70 15.93
CA ILE A 69 7.36 3.60 15.14
C ILE A 69 8.04 2.31 15.59
N VAL A 70 7.23 1.28 15.87
CA VAL A 70 7.69 -0.03 16.38
C VAL A 70 7.51 -1.17 15.38
N ALA A 71 6.67 -1.00 14.36
CA ALA A 71 6.46 -1.97 13.30
C ALA A 71 5.96 -1.28 12.02
N ILE A 72 6.16 -1.89 10.85
CA ILE A 72 5.76 -1.39 9.54
C ILE A 72 5.30 -2.51 8.61
N ASP A 73 4.36 -2.22 7.71
CA ASP A 73 4.00 -3.13 6.62
C ASP A 73 3.34 -2.37 5.46
N TYR A 74 3.44 -2.89 4.23
CA TYR A 74 2.78 -2.36 3.04
C TYR A 74 1.37 -2.93 2.89
N ARG A 75 0.37 -2.06 2.76
CA ARG A 75 -1.01 -2.46 2.47
C ARG A 75 -1.13 -2.98 1.03
N PRO A 76 -1.42 -4.27 0.79
CA PRO A 76 -1.50 -4.81 -0.58
C PRO A 76 -2.62 -4.19 -1.41
N ALA A 77 -3.67 -3.66 -0.77
CA ALA A 77 -4.78 -3.00 -1.45
C ALA A 77 -4.43 -1.61 -2.00
N THR A 78 -3.46 -0.89 -1.43
CA THR A 78 -3.15 0.48 -1.85
C THR A 78 -1.69 0.73 -2.20
N GLY A 79 -0.78 -0.18 -1.83
CA GLY A 79 0.66 -0.04 -2.01
C GLY A 79 1.32 0.95 -1.02
N GLN A 80 0.59 1.44 -0.02
CA GLN A 80 1.13 2.39 0.96
C GLN A 80 1.79 1.67 2.13
N LEU A 81 2.89 2.23 2.64
CA LEU A 81 3.49 1.79 3.90
C LEU A 81 2.69 2.35 5.09
N TYR A 82 2.34 1.47 6.01
CA TYR A 82 1.77 1.81 7.31
C TYR A 82 2.78 1.49 8.41
N GLY A 83 2.64 2.15 9.56
CA GLY A 83 3.42 1.84 10.75
C GLY A 83 2.59 1.89 12.01
N LEU A 84 2.99 1.09 12.99
CA LEU A 84 2.44 1.07 14.34
C LEU A 84 3.27 1.96 15.25
N GLY A 85 2.62 2.94 15.87
CA GLY A 85 3.23 3.79 16.88
C GLY A 85 3.27 3.11 18.25
N SER A 86 4.28 3.44 19.06
CA SER A 86 4.50 2.89 20.40
C SER A 86 3.38 3.20 21.40
N THR A 87 2.45 4.09 21.05
CA THR A 87 1.30 4.45 21.87
C THR A 87 -0.03 3.97 21.29
N SER A 88 -0.03 2.86 20.53
CA SER A 88 -1.23 2.24 19.93
C SER A 88 -1.92 3.13 18.89
N ARG A 89 -1.15 3.83 18.05
CA ARG A 89 -1.67 4.58 16.89
C ARG A 89 -1.22 3.93 15.58
N ILE A 90 -2.06 4.02 14.55
CA ILE A 90 -1.69 3.64 13.20
C ILE A 90 -1.24 4.90 12.45
N TYR A 91 -0.16 4.77 11.69
CA TYR A 91 0.36 5.82 10.84
C TYR A 91 0.41 5.34 9.40
N GLN A 92 0.09 6.22 8.45
CA GLN A 92 0.54 6.07 7.07
C GLN A 92 1.87 6.82 6.92
N ILE A 93 2.87 6.15 6.35
CA ILE A 93 4.24 6.65 6.25
C ILE A 93 4.60 6.72 4.76
N PRO A 94 4.66 7.91 4.14
CA PRO A 94 5.12 8.03 2.77
C PRO A 94 6.56 7.54 2.62
N VAL A 95 6.85 6.80 1.53
CA VAL A 95 8.19 6.31 1.20
C VAL A 95 8.66 7.07 -0.03
N PRO A 96 9.52 8.12 0.10
CA PRO A 96 9.84 9.01 -1.01
C PRO A 96 10.55 8.28 -2.17
N VAL A 97 10.13 8.45 -3.42
CA VAL A 97 10.81 7.83 -4.58
C VAL A 97 12.26 8.30 -4.74
N SER A 98 12.58 9.51 -4.28
CA SER A 98 13.96 10.00 -4.27
C SER A 98 14.82 9.21 -3.29
N LEU A 99 15.94 8.67 -3.79
CA LEU A 99 16.94 7.98 -2.97
C LEU A 99 17.78 8.94 -2.12
N THR A 100 17.67 10.25 -2.34
CA THR A 100 18.38 11.30 -1.58
C THR A 100 17.51 11.96 -0.51
N ALA A 101 16.24 11.58 -0.39
CA ALA A 101 15.37 12.07 0.68
C ALA A 101 15.93 11.65 2.05
N THR A 102 15.94 12.57 3.01
CA THR A 102 16.45 12.34 4.37
C THR A 102 15.36 12.36 5.43
N THR A 103 14.14 12.77 5.07
CA THR A 103 13.00 12.84 5.98
C THR A 103 11.72 12.41 5.25
N THR A 104 10.76 11.90 6.03
CA THR A 104 9.39 11.69 5.62
C THR A 104 8.44 12.06 6.76
N ALA A 105 7.27 12.59 6.45
CA ALA A 105 6.26 12.96 7.44
C ALA A 105 5.17 11.89 7.50
N ALA A 106 5.15 11.12 8.59
CA ALA A 106 4.07 10.20 8.88
C ALA A 106 2.80 10.97 9.28
N ARG A 107 1.64 10.36 9.01
CA ARG A 107 0.33 10.90 9.36
C ARG A 107 -0.44 9.86 10.15
N ALA A 108 -1.00 10.25 11.30
CA ALA A 108 -1.86 9.37 12.07
C ALA A 108 -3.14 9.04 11.29
N ILE A 109 -3.56 7.78 11.34
CA ILE A 109 -4.87 7.32 10.92
C ILE A 109 -5.77 7.27 12.15
N GLY A 110 -6.93 7.92 12.07
CA GLY A 110 -7.80 8.15 13.23
C GLY A 110 -7.36 9.34 14.08
N THR A 111 -8.12 9.64 15.13
CA THR A 111 -7.91 10.82 15.99
C THR A 111 -7.13 10.54 17.26
N GLY A 112 -6.84 9.28 17.56
CA GLY A 112 -6.23 8.87 18.82
C GLY A 112 -5.77 7.41 18.80
N PRO A 113 -5.27 6.92 19.95
CA PRO A 113 -4.89 5.52 20.07
C PRO A 113 -6.11 4.60 19.96
N PHE A 114 -5.95 3.43 19.36
CA PHE A 114 -7.01 2.44 19.29
C PHE A 114 -7.25 1.77 20.65
N THR A 115 -8.42 1.16 20.84
CA THR A 115 -8.80 0.42 22.05
C THR A 115 -9.28 -0.98 21.68
N PRO A 116 -8.86 -2.05 22.40
CA PRO A 116 -7.91 -2.06 23.53
C PRO A 116 -6.49 -1.66 23.13
N LEU A 117 -5.74 -1.08 24.07
CA LEU A 117 -4.33 -0.71 23.88
C LEU A 117 -3.45 -1.96 23.72
N LEU A 118 -2.27 -1.77 23.14
CA LEU A 118 -1.23 -2.79 23.06
C LEU A 118 -0.80 -3.26 24.46
N THR A 119 -0.67 -4.58 24.62
CA THR A 119 -0.04 -5.18 25.80
C THR A 119 1.24 -5.91 25.41
N GLY A 120 2.32 -5.68 26.14
CA GLY A 120 3.64 -6.25 25.82
C GLY A 120 4.33 -5.58 24.63
N THR A 121 5.31 -6.29 24.06
CA THR A 121 6.03 -5.86 22.86
C THR A 121 5.30 -6.33 21.60
N VAL A 122 5.31 -5.52 20.54
CA VAL A 122 4.76 -5.93 19.24
C VAL A 122 5.66 -7.01 18.66
N ALA A 123 5.04 -8.11 18.28
CA ALA A 123 5.65 -9.28 17.68
C ALA A 123 5.24 -9.45 16.21
N GLY A 124 4.18 -8.79 15.76
CA GLY A 124 3.73 -8.89 14.38
C GLY A 124 2.80 -7.73 14.03
N PHE A 125 2.96 -7.19 12.83
CA PHE A 125 2.15 -6.13 12.25
C PHE A 125 2.08 -6.39 10.75
N ASP A 126 0.98 -6.94 10.25
CA ASP A 126 0.93 -7.40 8.85
C ASP A 126 -0.48 -7.31 8.28
N PHE A 127 -0.61 -6.91 7.03
CA PHE A 127 -1.87 -6.81 6.32
C PHE A 127 -2.34 -8.17 5.84
N ASN A 128 -3.57 -8.53 6.22
CA ASN A 128 -4.24 -9.64 5.58
C ASN A 128 -4.74 -9.21 4.18
N PRO A 129 -4.20 -9.76 3.07
CA PRO A 129 -4.53 -9.30 1.72
C PRO A 129 -5.95 -9.69 1.27
N THR A 130 -6.63 -10.61 1.97
CA THR A 130 -7.97 -11.08 1.60
C THR A 130 -9.10 -10.23 2.19
N VAL A 131 -8.95 -9.81 3.46
CA VAL A 131 -9.96 -9.02 4.18
C VAL A 131 -9.54 -7.58 4.42
N ASP A 132 -8.31 -7.22 4.03
CA ASP A 132 -7.77 -5.86 4.09
C ASP A 132 -7.85 -5.27 5.50
N ARG A 133 -7.25 -6.01 6.43
CA ARG A 133 -7.13 -5.64 7.85
C ARG A 133 -5.69 -5.84 8.29
N ILE A 134 -5.22 -4.96 9.14
CA ILE A 134 -3.91 -5.12 9.79
C ILE A 134 -4.09 -6.09 10.94
N ARG A 135 -3.31 -7.15 10.99
CA ARG A 135 -3.18 -8.01 12.16
C ARG A 135 -2.05 -7.49 13.04
N ILE A 136 -2.31 -7.41 14.33
CA ILE A 136 -1.29 -7.12 15.34
C ILE A 136 -1.21 -8.30 16.31
N VAL A 137 -0.01 -8.86 16.45
CA VAL A 137 0.32 -9.86 17.46
C VAL A 137 1.33 -9.28 18.43
N THR A 138 1.18 -9.53 19.72
CA THR A 138 2.15 -9.10 20.74
C THR A 138 2.76 -10.28 21.49
N SER A 139 3.87 -10.04 22.19
CA SER A 139 4.54 -11.04 23.04
C SER A 139 3.69 -11.56 24.20
N THR A 140 2.56 -10.91 24.51
CA THR A 140 1.57 -11.40 25.49
C THR A 140 0.51 -12.31 24.87
N GLY A 141 0.59 -12.56 23.56
CA GLY A 141 -0.40 -13.33 22.80
C GLY A 141 -1.65 -12.53 22.40
N GLN A 142 -1.66 -11.20 22.60
CA GLN A 142 -2.73 -10.33 22.11
C GLN A 142 -2.80 -10.44 20.59
N ASN A 143 -4.01 -10.58 20.04
CA ASN A 143 -4.27 -10.75 18.60
C ASN A 143 -5.40 -9.80 18.19
N LEU A 144 -5.06 -8.74 17.46
CA LEU A 144 -6.00 -7.69 17.06
C LEU A 144 -6.11 -7.63 15.54
N ARG A 145 -7.30 -7.27 15.05
CA ARG A 145 -7.50 -6.78 13.69
C ARG A 145 -7.84 -5.31 13.72
N ILE A 146 -7.06 -4.48 13.03
CA ILE A 146 -7.25 -3.04 12.91
C ILE A 146 -7.80 -2.71 11.53
N ASN A 147 -8.74 -1.77 11.47
CA ASN A 147 -9.23 -1.19 10.23
C ASN A 147 -8.24 -0.11 9.74
N PRO A 148 -7.66 -0.26 8.53
CA PRO A 148 -6.63 0.66 8.03
C PRO A 148 -7.17 2.03 7.59
N GLU A 149 -8.47 2.18 7.39
CA GLU A 149 -9.10 3.45 7.02
C GLU A 149 -9.50 4.30 8.24
N THR A 150 -9.75 3.68 9.39
CA THR A 150 -10.18 4.36 10.63
C THR A 150 -9.12 4.34 11.72
N GLY A 151 -8.15 3.43 11.65
CA GLY A 151 -7.12 3.24 12.67
C GLY A 151 -7.64 2.60 13.95
N THR A 152 -8.88 2.08 13.97
CA THR A 152 -9.52 1.50 15.15
C THR A 152 -9.51 -0.03 15.10
N VAL A 153 -9.56 -0.68 16.27
CA VAL A 153 -9.74 -2.13 16.36
C VAL A 153 -11.09 -2.52 15.75
N ALA A 154 -11.04 -3.34 14.70
CA ALA A 154 -12.20 -3.96 14.09
C ALA A 154 -12.64 -5.21 14.87
N THR A 155 -11.67 -5.98 15.39
CA THR A 155 -11.95 -7.18 16.19
C THR A 155 -10.80 -7.52 17.12
N VAL A 156 -11.12 -8.02 18.31
CA VAL A 156 -10.18 -8.72 19.21
C VAL A 156 -10.37 -10.21 18.98
N ASP A 157 -9.34 -10.88 18.49
CA ASP A 157 -9.37 -12.31 18.14
C ASP A 157 -8.91 -13.18 19.33
N GLY A 158 -8.95 -14.50 19.15
CA GLY A 158 -8.43 -15.45 20.13
C GLY A 158 -6.94 -15.23 20.39
N VAL A 159 -6.54 -15.30 21.67
CA VAL A 159 -5.13 -15.18 22.07
C VAL A 159 -4.27 -16.29 21.47
N ILE A 160 -3.00 -16.00 21.21
CA ILE A 160 -2.06 -16.99 20.67
C ILE A 160 -2.00 -18.23 21.56
N ASN A 161 -2.17 -19.42 20.97
CA ASN A 161 -2.24 -20.70 21.67
C ASN A 161 -1.77 -21.88 20.81
N GLY A 162 -1.76 -23.10 21.37
CA GLY A 162 -1.56 -24.34 20.59
C GLY A 162 -0.10 -24.76 20.35
N ALA A 163 0.89 -23.98 20.80
CA ALA A 163 2.31 -24.33 20.69
C ALA A 163 2.87 -25.02 21.95
N THR A 164 3.77 -25.99 21.75
CA THR A 164 4.55 -26.63 22.82
C THR A 164 6.05 -26.68 22.45
N PRO A 165 6.96 -26.10 23.27
CA PRO A 165 6.68 -25.21 24.41
C PRO A 165 5.86 -23.99 23.98
N THR A 166 5.29 -23.25 24.94
CA THR A 166 4.48 -22.05 24.64
C THR A 166 5.26 -21.14 23.68
N ALA A 167 4.63 -20.79 22.56
CA ALA A 167 5.28 -19.96 21.56
C ALA A 167 5.55 -18.57 22.11
N VAL A 168 6.68 -18.01 21.67
CA VAL A 168 6.99 -16.59 21.80
C VAL A 168 7.01 -16.04 20.38
N VAL A 169 5.85 -15.59 19.90
CA VAL A 169 5.78 -14.97 18.57
C VAL A 169 6.68 -13.73 18.57
N THR A 170 7.49 -13.61 17.52
CA THR A 170 8.52 -12.55 17.34
C THR A 170 8.40 -11.85 16.00
N GLY A 171 7.72 -12.47 15.02
CA GLY A 171 7.36 -11.94 13.70
C GLY A 171 6.06 -12.60 13.23
N SER A 172 5.24 -11.94 12.42
CA SER A 172 4.09 -12.57 11.76
C SER A 172 3.89 -12.02 10.36
N ALA A 173 3.58 -12.85 9.37
CA ALA A 173 3.40 -12.40 7.98
C ALA A 173 2.38 -13.26 7.21
N TYR A 174 1.60 -12.62 6.34
CA TYR A 174 0.66 -13.25 5.43
C TYR A 174 1.29 -13.56 4.08
N THR A 175 0.90 -14.69 3.48
CA THR A 175 1.22 -14.97 2.08
C THR A 175 0.27 -14.25 1.12
N ASN A 176 0.66 -14.21 -0.16
CA ASN A 176 -0.16 -13.71 -1.26
C ASN A 176 -0.52 -12.21 -1.10
N ASN A 177 0.49 -11.41 -0.75
CA ASN A 177 0.42 -9.96 -0.57
C ASN A 177 0.19 -9.20 -1.89
N VAL A 178 -0.94 -9.50 -2.54
CA VAL A 178 -1.43 -8.88 -3.77
C VAL A 178 -2.84 -8.37 -3.57
N SER A 179 -3.17 -7.27 -4.24
CA SER A 179 -4.55 -6.76 -4.26
C SER A 179 -5.51 -7.78 -4.89
N GLY A 180 -6.69 -7.92 -4.30
CA GLY A 180 -7.71 -8.86 -4.78
C GLY A 180 -7.44 -10.33 -4.41
N ALA A 181 -6.45 -10.63 -3.57
CA ALA A 181 -6.19 -11.99 -3.09
C ALA A 181 -7.46 -12.69 -2.58
N THR A 182 -7.65 -13.94 -2.99
CA THR A 182 -8.78 -14.78 -2.57
C THR A 182 -8.40 -15.76 -1.46
N THR A 183 -7.11 -16.03 -1.28
CA THR A 183 -6.54 -16.89 -0.24
C THR A 183 -5.29 -16.27 0.34
N THR A 184 -5.03 -16.53 1.62
CA THR A 184 -3.80 -16.17 2.31
C THR A 184 -3.57 -17.14 3.48
N THR A 185 -2.31 -17.28 3.89
CA THR A 185 -1.88 -18.08 5.03
C THR A 185 -1.07 -17.18 5.97
N LEU A 186 -1.41 -17.17 7.26
CA LEU A 186 -0.64 -16.47 8.29
C LEU A 186 0.45 -17.40 8.84
N TYR A 187 1.69 -16.91 8.85
CA TYR A 187 2.82 -17.54 9.50
C TYR A 187 3.30 -16.71 10.68
N ASP A 188 3.71 -17.39 11.75
CA ASP A 188 4.33 -16.79 12.93
C ASP A 188 5.74 -17.32 13.12
N LEU A 189 6.67 -16.40 13.27
CA LEU A 189 8.06 -16.68 13.56
C LEU A 189 8.29 -16.61 15.07
N ASP A 190 8.83 -17.68 15.64
CA ASP A 190 9.26 -17.76 17.03
C ASP A 190 10.78 -17.95 17.05
N LEU A 191 11.53 -16.84 17.17
CA LEU A 191 12.98 -16.91 17.22
C LEU A 191 13.49 -17.57 18.52
N VAL A 192 12.76 -17.46 19.63
CA VAL A 192 13.17 -17.98 20.95
C VAL A 192 13.20 -19.51 20.93
N ASN A 193 12.12 -20.12 20.48
CA ASN A 193 12.02 -21.57 20.30
C ASN A 193 12.53 -22.03 18.94
N ARG A 194 12.96 -21.10 18.07
CA ARG A 194 13.48 -21.32 16.72
C ARG A 194 12.52 -22.10 15.83
N LYS A 195 11.25 -21.73 15.85
CA LYS A 195 10.19 -22.39 15.09
C LYS A 195 9.48 -21.42 14.16
N LEU A 196 9.01 -21.97 13.05
CA LEU A 196 7.98 -21.37 12.23
C LEU A 196 6.67 -22.08 12.54
N TYR A 197 5.60 -21.31 12.71
CA TYR A 197 4.25 -21.81 12.87
C TYR A 197 3.35 -21.29 11.77
N ARG A 198 2.26 -22.01 11.49
CA ARG A 198 1.09 -21.50 10.77
C ARG A 198 0.00 -21.17 11.80
N GLN A 199 -0.57 -19.96 11.74
CA GLN A 199 -1.75 -19.61 12.55
C GLN A 199 -3.01 -20.07 11.82
N ASP A 200 -3.66 -21.11 12.30
CA ASP A 200 -4.73 -21.79 11.59
C ASP A 200 -5.76 -22.43 12.54
N PRO A 201 -6.98 -21.87 12.67
CA PRO A 201 -7.42 -20.62 12.04
C PRO A 201 -6.74 -19.36 12.62
N PRO A 202 -6.45 -18.32 11.81
CA PRO A 202 -5.83 -17.09 12.30
C PRO A 202 -6.64 -16.39 13.41
N ASN A 203 -7.96 -16.42 13.35
CA ASN A 203 -8.81 -15.71 14.33
C ASN A 203 -8.92 -16.46 15.67
N ASP A 204 -8.53 -17.74 15.71
CA ASP A 204 -8.52 -18.54 16.94
C ASP A 204 -7.19 -18.40 17.69
N GLY A 205 -6.18 -17.77 17.08
CA GLY A 205 -4.82 -17.68 17.63
C GLY A 205 -4.05 -19.01 17.65
N LYS A 206 -4.59 -20.06 17.02
CA LYS A 206 -4.06 -21.42 17.12
C LYS A 206 -2.82 -21.59 16.23
N LEU A 207 -1.70 -21.92 16.84
CA LEU A 207 -0.44 -22.22 16.15
C LEU A 207 -0.33 -23.71 15.81
N THR A 208 0.09 -23.98 14.58
CA THR A 208 0.44 -25.32 14.09
C THR A 208 1.91 -25.32 13.67
N ASP A 209 2.71 -26.25 14.20
CA ASP A 209 4.15 -26.34 13.93
C ASP A 209 4.42 -26.63 12.45
N VAL A 210 5.32 -25.84 11.85
CA VAL A 210 5.83 -26.04 10.48
C VAL A 210 7.22 -26.69 10.54
N GLY A 211 8.09 -26.19 11.41
CA GLY A 211 9.43 -26.74 11.58
C GLY A 211 10.43 -25.76 12.19
N LEU A 212 11.67 -26.24 12.34
CA LEU A 212 12.75 -25.46 12.95
C LEU A 212 13.34 -24.46 11.95
N THR A 213 13.57 -23.24 12.42
CA THR A 213 14.23 -22.19 11.62
C THR A 213 15.71 -22.41 11.48
N ASN A 214 16.34 -23.14 12.39
CA ASN A 214 17.79 -23.31 12.44
C ASN A 214 18.60 -22.00 12.59
N ILE A 215 17.96 -20.87 12.88
CA ILE A 215 18.62 -19.62 13.23
C ILE A 215 19.44 -19.82 14.51
N PRO A 216 20.73 -19.43 14.56
CA PRO A 216 21.56 -19.65 15.73
C PRO A 216 20.96 -19.02 16.99
N ALA A 217 20.93 -19.75 18.11
CA ALA A 217 20.36 -19.26 19.36
C ALA A 217 21.05 -17.98 19.88
N ALA A 218 22.32 -17.75 19.49
CA ALA A 218 23.07 -16.55 19.84
C ALA A 218 22.54 -15.25 19.21
N VAL A 219 21.75 -15.35 18.12
CA VAL A 219 21.14 -14.19 17.43
C VAL A 219 19.61 -14.23 17.47
N ALA A 220 19.03 -15.18 18.20
CA ALA A 220 17.60 -15.27 18.43
C ALA A 220 17.17 -14.17 19.42
N THR A 221 16.47 -13.15 18.91
CA THR A 221 15.92 -12.03 19.67
C THR A 221 14.42 -12.17 19.84
N VAL A 222 13.81 -11.41 20.76
CA VAL A 222 12.35 -11.44 20.99
C VAL A 222 11.54 -10.64 19.96
N ASN A 223 12.21 -9.88 19.09
CA ASN A 223 11.60 -9.16 17.98
C ASN A 223 12.35 -9.52 16.69
N ALA A 224 11.59 -9.79 15.65
CA ALA A 224 12.03 -10.04 14.28
C ALA A 224 11.16 -9.18 13.36
N GLY A 225 11.77 -8.51 12.38
CA GLY A 225 11.02 -8.14 11.19
C GLY A 225 10.75 -9.40 10.40
N PHE A 226 9.51 -9.64 9.99
CA PHE A 226 9.14 -10.81 9.21
C PHE A 226 8.05 -10.42 8.23
N ASP A 227 8.32 -10.60 6.94
CA ASP A 227 7.37 -10.29 5.86
C ASP A 227 7.55 -11.27 4.69
N ILE A 228 6.50 -11.47 3.91
CA ILE A 228 6.42 -12.35 2.77
C ILE A 228 6.06 -11.55 1.53
N SER A 229 6.93 -11.62 0.51
CA SER A 229 6.72 -10.89 -0.74
C SER A 229 5.47 -11.39 -1.50
N PRO A 230 4.94 -10.60 -2.44
CA PRO A 230 3.89 -11.05 -3.37
C PRO A 230 4.22 -12.37 -4.09
N ALA A 231 5.51 -12.65 -4.30
CA ALA A 231 6.00 -13.88 -4.93
C ALA A 231 6.21 -15.05 -3.95
N GLY A 232 5.84 -14.89 -2.67
CA GLY A 232 5.95 -15.92 -1.63
C GLY A 232 7.34 -16.06 -1.01
N ILE A 233 8.25 -15.10 -1.21
CA ILE A 233 9.58 -15.12 -0.59
C ILE A 233 9.50 -14.47 0.79
N ALA A 234 9.71 -15.28 1.83
CA ALA A 234 9.68 -14.84 3.22
C ALA A 234 11.05 -14.38 3.69
N LEU A 235 11.13 -13.16 4.23
CA LEU A 235 12.35 -12.56 4.77
C LEU A 235 12.17 -12.30 6.25
N ALA A 236 13.21 -12.57 7.05
CA ALA A 236 13.21 -12.31 8.49
C ALA A 236 14.51 -11.64 8.94
N THR A 237 14.44 -10.72 9.92
CA THR A 237 15.62 -10.26 10.65
C THR A 237 15.85 -11.07 11.91
N ALA A 238 17.12 -11.37 12.22
CA ALA A 238 17.53 -11.90 13.52
C ALA A 238 18.91 -11.35 13.87
N GLY A 239 19.02 -10.67 15.01
CA GLY A 239 20.20 -9.87 15.34
C GLY A 239 20.47 -8.81 14.28
N THR A 240 21.63 -8.85 13.64
CA THR A 240 22.03 -7.92 12.57
C THR A 240 21.88 -8.51 11.17
N SER A 241 21.42 -9.76 11.03
CA SER A 241 21.38 -10.47 9.75
C SER A 241 19.96 -10.59 9.20
N LEU A 242 19.88 -10.62 7.86
CA LEU A 242 18.70 -10.99 7.12
C LEU A 242 18.74 -12.49 6.80
N TYR A 243 17.60 -13.15 6.95
CA TYR A 243 17.38 -14.54 6.60
C TYR A 243 16.24 -14.67 5.60
N GLN A 244 16.32 -15.64 4.70
CA GLN A 244 15.17 -16.15 3.96
C GLN A 244 14.61 -17.37 4.67
N ILE A 245 13.30 -17.38 4.93
CA ILE A 245 12.61 -18.48 5.60
C ILE A 245 11.90 -19.35 4.54
N ASN A 246 12.12 -20.66 4.59
CA ASN A 246 11.35 -21.60 3.80
C ASN A 246 10.00 -21.85 4.51
N LEU A 247 8.89 -21.43 3.89
CA LEU A 247 7.55 -21.51 4.49
C LEU A 247 7.00 -22.93 4.63
N GLU A 248 7.57 -23.92 3.92
CA GLU A 248 7.11 -25.32 3.99
C GLU A 248 7.81 -26.10 5.11
N THR A 249 9.07 -25.78 5.39
CA THR A 249 9.94 -26.53 6.32
C THR A 249 10.34 -25.75 7.56
N GLY A 250 10.11 -24.43 7.56
CA GLY A 250 10.59 -23.49 8.56
C GLY A 250 12.06 -23.08 8.39
N ALA A 251 12.88 -23.82 7.63
CA ALA A 251 14.33 -23.64 7.60
C ALA A 251 14.75 -22.24 7.10
N ALA A 252 15.66 -21.60 7.82
CA ALA A 252 16.22 -20.30 7.48
C ALA A 252 17.56 -20.43 6.74
N SER A 253 17.77 -19.55 5.76
CA SER A 253 19.03 -19.36 5.04
C SER A 253 19.53 -17.93 5.22
N GLU A 254 20.73 -17.75 5.76
CA GLU A 254 21.27 -16.40 6.00
C GLU A 254 21.65 -15.71 4.68
N LEU A 255 21.11 -14.52 4.45
CA LEU A 255 21.40 -13.68 3.29
C LEU A 255 22.52 -12.67 3.56
N GLY A 256 22.79 -12.38 4.83
CA GLY A 256 23.95 -11.60 5.29
C GLY A 256 23.60 -10.52 6.31
N SER A 257 24.62 -9.86 6.85
CA SER A 257 24.47 -8.78 7.82
C SER A 257 24.02 -7.47 7.14
N MET A 258 22.99 -6.83 7.71
CA MET A 258 22.35 -5.63 7.17
C MET A 258 23.07 -4.35 7.61
N TYR A 259 23.59 -3.57 6.67
CA TYR A 259 24.31 -2.33 6.97
C TYR A 259 23.39 -1.15 7.32
N ILE A 260 23.68 -0.37 8.37
CA ILE A 260 22.95 0.87 8.70
C ILE A 260 23.78 2.12 8.31
N PRO A 261 23.31 3.00 7.40
CA PRO A 261 24.06 4.18 6.96
C PRO A 261 24.14 5.29 8.01
N SER A 262 25.17 5.28 8.85
CA SER A 262 25.82 6.45 9.49
C SER A 262 27.05 5.95 10.26
N SER A 263 28.14 6.73 10.26
CA SER A 263 29.49 6.47 10.84
C SER A 263 29.62 5.20 11.71
N VAL A 264 29.84 4.07 11.03
CA VAL A 264 29.87 2.72 11.61
C VAL A 264 31.10 2.52 12.50
N THR A 265 30.89 2.01 13.72
CA THR A 265 31.91 1.24 14.45
C THR A 265 31.82 -0.24 14.05
N ALA A 266 32.90 -0.99 14.20
CA ALA A 266 33.15 -2.31 13.60
C ALA A 266 32.14 -3.45 13.87
N ASN A 267 31.04 -3.22 14.58
CA ASN A 267 30.03 -4.23 14.97
C ASN A 267 28.62 -3.98 14.39
N ASN A 268 28.46 -3.05 13.44
CA ASN A 268 27.17 -2.77 12.78
C ASN A 268 26.03 -2.39 13.75
N THR A 269 26.39 -1.92 14.96
CA THR A 269 25.51 -1.26 15.92
C THR A 269 25.93 0.19 15.98
N LEU A 270 25.12 1.10 15.45
CA LEU A 270 25.41 2.53 15.50
C LEU A 270 24.68 3.14 16.68
N ASN A 271 25.37 3.59 17.73
CA ASN A 271 24.74 4.36 18.82
C ASN A 271 23.48 3.71 19.45
N GLY A 272 23.40 2.37 19.44
CA GLY A 272 22.22 1.61 19.90
C GLY A 272 21.10 1.42 18.87
N THR A 273 21.32 1.81 17.61
CA THR A 273 20.37 1.66 16.50
C THR A 273 20.48 0.29 15.83
N SER A 274 19.36 -0.40 15.65
CA SER A 274 19.20 -1.69 15.00
C SER A 274 17.97 -1.70 14.09
N ILE A 275 17.93 -2.58 13.10
CA ILE A 275 16.70 -2.86 12.35
C ILE A 275 15.77 -3.68 13.25
N VAL A 276 14.57 -3.18 13.49
CA VAL A 276 13.56 -3.83 14.35
C VAL A 276 12.39 -4.42 13.58
N ASP A 277 12.20 -3.97 12.34
CA ASP A 277 11.18 -4.52 11.45
C ASP A 277 11.56 -4.34 9.97
N LEU A 278 10.89 -5.05 9.08
CA LEU A 278 11.07 -4.95 7.63
C LEU A 278 9.72 -5.04 6.91
N ALA A 279 9.59 -4.34 5.78
CA ALA A 279 8.41 -4.44 4.92
C ALA A 279 8.80 -4.47 3.44
N ILE A 280 8.16 -5.35 2.66
CA ILE A 280 8.39 -5.63 1.26
C ILE A 280 7.30 -4.91 0.45
N PRO A 281 7.65 -3.99 -0.47
CA PRO A 281 6.67 -3.32 -1.30
C PRO A 281 5.83 -4.28 -2.13
N THR A 282 4.56 -3.96 -2.29
CA THR A 282 3.65 -4.67 -3.21
C THR A 282 3.74 -4.10 -4.62
N SER A 283 3.03 -4.72 -5.56
CA SER A 283 2.90 -4.18 -6.92
C SER A 283 2.17 -2.84 -6.96
N ASN A 284 2.32 -2.11 -8.06
CA ASN A 284 1.60 -0.87 -8.35
C ASN A 284 0.12 -1.18 -8.65
N ILE A 285 -0.75 -0.95 -7.66
CA ILE A 285 -2.15 -1.38 -7.74
C ILE A 285 -3.03 -0.32 -8.37
N ALA A 286 -4.07 -0.77 -9.09
CA ALA A 286 -5.16 0.05 -9.57
C ALA A 286 -6.50 -0.69 -9.54
N TYR A 287 -7.56 0.08 -9.66
CA TYR A 287 -8.95 -0.33 -9.58
C TYR A 287 -9.72 0.23 -10.77
N ALA A 288 -10.69 -0.53 -11.27
CA ALA A 288 -11.60 -0.06 -12.30
C ALA A 288 -12.99 -0.65 -12.09
N VAL A 289 -14.01 0.01 -12.63
CA VAL A 289 -15.39 -0.51 -12.60
C VAL A 289 -15.93 -0.58 -14.02
N ASP A 290 -16.48 -1.73 -14.40
CA ASP A 290 -17.08 -1.93 -15.72
C ASP A 290 -18.58 -1.60 -15.74
N GLU A 291 -19.23 -1.88 -16.89
CA GLU A 291 -20.65 -1.60 -17.08
C GLU A 291 -21.60 -2.43 -16.19
N THR A 292 -21.11 -3.54 -15.63
CA THR A 292 -21.87 -4.48 -14.79
C THR A 292 -21.68 -4.22 -13.29
N ASN A 293 -20.97 -3.15 -12.92
CA ASN A 293 -20.50 -2.88 -11.55
C ASN A 293 -19.56 -3.97 -11.00
N ALA A 294 -18.78 -4.63 -11.86
CA ALA A 294 -17.68 -5.45 -11.40
C ALA A 294 -16.49 -4.55 -11.04
N LEU A 295 -15.97 -4.69 -9.82
CA LEU A 295 -14.75 -4.02 -9.38
C LEU A 295 -13.54 -4.89 -9.74
N TYR A 296 -12.66 -4.31 -10.55
CA TYR A 296 -11.41 -4.89 -10.98
C TYR A 296 -10.29 -4.51 -10.02
N TYR A 297 -9.45 -5.50 -9.69
CA TYR A 297 -8.25 -5.39 -8.88
C TYR A 297 -7.07 -5.82 -9.74
N PHE A 298 -6.10 -4.94 -9.97
CA PHE A 298 -4.99 -5.30 -10.86
C PHE A 298 -3.72 -4.51 -10.57
N SER A 299 -2.59 -5.05 -11.03
CA SER A 299 -1.35 -4.29 -11.15
C SER A 299 -1.33 -3.53 -12.47
N THR A 300 -0.86 -2.29 -12.48
CA THR A 300 -0.69 -1.51 -13.72
C THR A 300 0.33 -2.14 -14.68
N SER A 301 1.18 -3.05 -14.20
CA SER A 301 2.11 -3.85 -15.01
C SER A 301 1.50 -5.16 -15.56
N SER A 302 0.31 -5.56 -15.12
CA SER A 302 -0.38 -6.78 -15.59
C SER A 302 -1.91 -6.65 -15.52
N PRO A 303 -2.50 -5.65 -16.21
CA PRO A 303 -3.95 -5.40 -16.18
C PRO A 303 -4.80 -6.54 -16.77
N SER A 304 -4.24 -7.36 -17.66
CA SER A 304 -4.96 -8.48 -18.28
C SER A 304 -5.24 -9.64 -17.32
N THR A 305 -4.54 -9.72 -16.18
CA THR A 305 -4.74 -10.73 -15.13
C THR A 305 -5.58 -10.19 -13.97
N ALA A 306 -6.37 -9.15 -14.21
CA ALA A 306 -7.20 -8.54 -13.18
C ALA A 306 -8.14 -9.56 -12.52
N VAL A 307 -8.26 -9.48 -11.20
CA VAL A 307 -9.27 -10.21 -10.44
C VAL A 307 -10.50 -9.33 -10.30
N THR A 308 -11.69 -9.92 -10.36
CA THR A 308 -12.96 -9.18 -10.23
C THR A 308 -13.73 -9.61 -9.00
N LYS A 309 -14.39 -8.65 -8.34
CA LYS A 309 -15.41 -8.89 -7.33
C LYS A 309 -16.65 -8.04 -7.68
N PRO A 310 -17.87 -8.54 -7.49
CA PRO A 310 -19.07 -7.73 -7.70
C PRO A 310 -19.14 -6.64 -6.63
N ILE A 311 -19.56 -5.43 -7.02
CA ILE A 311 -19.91 -4.41 -6.04
C ILE A 311 -21.30 -4.74 -5.48
N THR A 312 -21.35 -5.08 -4.20
CA THR A 312 -22.61 -5.41 -3.49
C THR A 312 -23.06 -4.24 -2.60
N GLY A 313 -24.31 -4.22 -2.13
CA GLY A 313 -24.79 -3.19 -1.20
C GLY A 313 -25.24 -1.87 -1.85
N LEU A 314 -25.23 -1.80 -3.19
CA LEU A 314 -25.81 -0.71 -3.96
C LEU A 314 -27.34 -0.73 -3.90
N GLN A 315 -27.96 0.42 -4.19
CA GLN A 315 -29.41 0.47 -4.36
C GLN A 315 -29.85 -0.26 -5.64
N SER A 316 -31.11 -0.69 -5.66
CA SER A 316 -31.65 -1.38 -6.83
C SER A 316 -31.59 -0.48 -8.07
N GLY A 317 -31.02 -1.00 -9.16
CA GLY A 317 -30.87 -0.28 -10.44
C GLY A 317 -29.73 0.75 -10.47
N GLU A 318 -28.89 0.80 -9.45
CA GLU A 318 -27.80 1.76 -9.37
C GLU A 318 -26.54 1.31 -10.13
N ASN A 319 -25.96 2.24 -10.89
CA ASN A 319 -24.69 2.06 -11.57
C ASN A 319 -23.62 2.91 -10.91
N ILE A 320 -22.39 2.40 -10.86
CA ILE A 320 -21.21 3.19 -10.51
C ILE A 320 -20.73 3.95 -11.74
N LEU A 321 -20.51 5.26 -11.57
CA LEU A 321 -20.16 6.23 -12.60
C LEU A 321 -18.76 6.83 -12.45
N GLY A 322 -18.03 6.44 -11.40
CA GLY A 322 -16.70 6.92 -11.09
C GLY A 322 -16.23 6.34 -9.78
N ILE A 323 -14.92 6.17 -9.62
CA ILE A 323 -14.28 5.74 -8.37
C ILE A 323 -12.98 6.52 -8.17
N ASP A 324 -12.62 6.77 -6.92
CA ASP A 324 -11.31 7.33 -6.57
C ASP A 324 -10.96 7.06 -5.09
N MET A 325 -9.67 7.06 -4.77
CA MET A 325 -9.13 6.84 -3.43
C MET A 325 -8.96 8.12 -2.65
N ARG A 326 -9.46 8.11 -1.40
CA ARG A 326 -9.32 9.22 -0.47
C ARG A 326 -7.88 9.31 0.08
N PRO A 327 -7.11 10.39 -0.18
CA PRO A 327 -5.69 10.43 0.12
C PRO A 327 -5.31 10.24 1.59
N SER A 328 -6.11 10.77 2.53
CA SER A 328 -5.73 10.72 3.94
C SER A 328 -5.89 9.36 4.61
N ASN A 329 -6.72 8.46 4.08
CA ASN A 329 -6.95 7.15 4.70
C ASN A 329 -7.04 5.95 3.74
N GLY A 330 -6.92 6.16 2.42
CA GLY A 330 -6.91 5.07 1.44
C GLY A 330 -8.25 4.34 1.31
N GLN A 331 -9.36 4.98 1.70
CA GLN A 331 -10.72 4.47 1.44
C GLN A 331 -11.07 4.72 -0.03
N LEU A 332 -11.49 3.68 -0.76
CA LEU A 332 -12.06 3.83 -2.10
C LEU A 332 -13.49 4.34 -2.02
N TYR A 333 -13.81 5.40 -2.78
CA TYR A 333 -15.15 5.93 -2.92
C TYR A 333 -15.68 5.72 -4.33
N ALA A 334 -17.01 5.64 -4.46
CA ALA A 334 -17.70 5.47 -5.73
C ALA A 334 -18.88 6.42 -5.88
N LEU A 335 -19.05 6.97 -7.08
CA LEU A 335 -20.19 7.79 -7.48
C LEU A 335 -21.31 6.91 -8.02
N GLY A 336 -22.46 6.90 -7.35
CA GLY A 336 -23.66 6.19 -7.78
C GLY A 336 -24.54 7.04 -8.70
N SER A 337 -25.18 6.39 -9.69
CA SER A 337 -26.07 7.03 -10.66
C SER A 337 -27.32 7.67 -10.07
N SER A 338 -27.65 7.34 -8.82
CA SER A 338 -28.75 7.96 -8.08
C SER A 338 -28.34 9.24 -7.33
N SER A 339 -27.18 9.84 -7.67
CA SER A 339 -26.58 10.98 -6.93
C SER A 339 -26.23 10.61 -5.49
N ARG A 340 -25.53 9.49 -5.32
CA ARG A 340 -25.07 8.99 -4.03
C ARG A 340 -23.58 8.76 -4.04
N LEU A 341 -22.99 8.88 -2.86
CA LEU A 341 -21.61 8.52 -2.63
C LEU A 341 -21.55 7.23 -1.81
N TYR A 342 -20.69 6.31 -2.22
CA TYR A 342 -20.44 5.05 -1.55
C TYR A 342 -19.00 4.96 -1.08
N ALA A 343 -18.78 4.41 0.11
CA ALA A 343 -17.49 3.87 0.52
C ALA A 343 -17.44 2.39 0.14
N ILE A 344 -16.38 1.96 -0.53
CA ILE A 344 -16.19 0.58 -1.00
C ILE A 344 -15.16 -0.13 -0.13
N ASN A 345 -15.54 -1.25 0.47
CA ASN A 345 -14.60 -2.12 1.16
C ASN A 345 -13.68 -2.82 0.15
N LEU A 346 -12.37 -2.55 0.18
CA LEU A 346 -11.43 -3.14 -0.79
C LEU A 346 -11.26 -4.65 -0.60
N GLY A 347 -11.38 -5.18 0.61
CA GLY A 347 -11.35 -6.63 0.86
C GLY A 347 -12.54 -7.38 0.23
N THR A 348 -13.75 -6.84 0.31
CA THR A 348 -14.98 -7.58 -0.06
C THR A 348 -15.72 -7.08 -1.30
N GLY A 349 -15.46 -5.84 -1.74
CA GLY A 349 -16.27 -5.17 -2.77
C GLY A 349 -17.61 -4.63 -2.26
N ALA A 350 -17.91 -4.72 -0.96
CA ALA A 350 -19.15 -4.22 -0.39
C ALA A 350 -19.18 -2.68 -0.36
N ALA A 351 -20.22 -2.09 -0.94
CA ALA A 351 -20.52 -0.67 -0.91
C ALA A 351 -21.39 -0.33 0.30
N THR A 352 -21.06 0.76 0.98
CA THR A 352 -21.90 1.37 2.02
C THR A 352 -22.20 2.80 1.61
N ALA A 353 -23.48 3.15 1.53
CA ALA A 353 -23.89 4.52 1.24
C ALA A 353 -23.38 5.44 2.35
N VAL A 354 -22.66 6.50 1.97
CA VAL A 354 -22.17 7.52 2.92
C VAL A 354 -23.34 8.26 3.57
N ASN A 355 -24.43 8.45 2.80
CA ASN A 355 -25.65 9.08 3.26
C ASN A 355 -26.89 8.33 2.75
N ALA A 356 -27.93 8.25 3.58
CA ALA A 356 -29.20 7.63 3.26
C ALA A 356 -30.01 8.41 2.21
N VAL A 357 -29.71 9.70 1.99
CA VAL A 357 -30.39 10.56 1.00
C VAL A 357 -29.42 10.91 -0.15
N PRO A 358 -29.89 10.98 -1.42
CA PRO A 358 -29.08 11.49 -2.51
C PRO A 358 -28.64 12.94 -2.26
N PHE A 359 -27.46 13.30 -2.74
CA PHE A 359 -27.01 14.68 -2.65
C PHE A 359 -27.75 15.58 -3.64
N THR A 360 -27.80 16.87 -3.32
CA THR A 360 -28.38 17.92 -4.16
C THR A 360 -27.35 19.04 -4.38
N PRO A 361 -27.25 19.62 -5.59
CA PRO A 361 -27.99 19.28 -6.81
C PRO A 361 -27.65 17.86 -7.32
N ALA A 362 -28.62 17.23 -7.98
CA ALA A 362 -28.44 15.90 -8.57
C ALA A 362 -27.40 15.93 -9.71
N LEU A 363 -26.85 14.76 -10.02
CA LEU A 363 -25.98 14.58 -11.18
C LEU A 363 -26.70 14.97 -12.47
N SER A 364 -25.98 15.66 -13.35
CA SER A 364 -26.45 16.06 -14.68
C SER A 364 -25.46 15.56 -15.73
N GLY A 365 -25.94 14.82 -16.72
CA GLY A 365 -25.14 14.21 -17.77
C GLY A 365 -25.01 12.69 -17.65
N ASP A 366 -24.20 12.12 -18.53
CA ASP A 366 -24.05 10.67 -18.72
C ASP A 366 -22.60 10.19 -18.52
N SER A 367 -21.64 11.11 -18.45
CA SER A 367 -20.21 10.82 -18.27
C SER A 367 -19.60 11.80 -17.29
N PHE A 368 -18.72 11.30 -16.42
CA PHE A 368 -18.28 12.03 -15.24
C PHE A 368 -16.79 11.85 -14.98
N GLY A 369 -16.09 12.95 -14.72
CA GLY A 369 -14.82 12.92 -13.98
C GLY A 369 -15.11 12.90 -12.49
N PHE A 370 -14.39 12.07 -11.73
CA PHE A 370 -14.57 11.88 -10.29
C PHE A 370 -13.20 11.69 -9.63
N ASP A 371 -12.75 12.66 -8.84
CA ASP A 371 -11.39 12.64 -8.27
C ASP A 371 -11.26 13.49 -7.00
N PHE A 372 -10.48 13.03 -6.02
CA PHE A 372 -10.21 13.73 -4.77
C PHE A 372 -9.24 14.88 -4.99
N ASN A 373 -9.53 16.03 -4.39
CA ASN A 373 -8.55 17.09 -4.28
C ASN A 373 -7.67 16.90 -3.02
N PRO A 374 -6.37 16.57 -3.15
CA PRO A 374 -5.50 16.26 -2.02
C PRO A 374 -5.03 17.50 -1.23
N THR A 375 -5.24 18.75 -1.71
CA THR A 375 -4.85 19.98 -0.97
C THR A 375 -5.51 20.14 0.41
N THR A 376 -6.52 19.35 0.66
CA THR A 376 -7.31 19.35 1.90
C THR A 376 -6.96 18.16 2.81
N SER A 377 -5.96 17.37 2.40
CA SER A 377 -5.48 16.21 3.14
C SER A 377 -4.91 16.61 4.50
N GLY A 378 -5.44 15.99 5.56
CA GLY A 378 -5.12 16.33 6.96
C GLY A 378 -6.27 16.99 7.73
N ASN A 379 -7.29 17.51 7.04
CA ASN A 379 -8.60 17.78 7.64
C ASN A 379 -9.67 16.97 6.92
N PRO A 380 -10.11 15.84 7.50
CA PRO A 380 -11.08 14.96 6.87
C PRO A 380 -12.41 15.63 6.51
N ALA A 381 -12.77 16.71 7.20
CA ALA A 381 -13.98 17.47 6.95
C ALA A 381 -13.90 18.33 5.68
N THR A 382 -12.70 18.56 5.12
CA THR A 382 -12.49 19.39 3.93
C THR A 382 -11.99 18.61 2.72
N GLU A 383 -11.75 17.30 2.82
CA GLU A 383 -11.41 16.46 1.67
C GLU A 383 -12.61 16.26 0.75
N LEU A 384 -12.63 17.07 -0.31
CA LEU A 384 -13.72 17.15 -1.28
C LEU A 384 -13.34 16.42 -2.57
N ILE A 385 -14.33 15.71 -3.10
CA ILE A 385 -14.28 15.04 -4.39
C ILE A 385 -14.81 15.99 -5.44
N ARG A 386 -14.04 16.23 -6.49
CA ARG A 386 -14.48 16.94 -7.69
C ARG A 386 -15.32 16.01 -8.53
N VAL A 387 -16.49 16.48 -8.95
CA VAL A 387 -17.30 15.83 -9.98
C VAL A 387 -17.53 16.82 -11.12
N VAL A 388 -17.08 16.44 -12.31
CA VAL A 388 -17.36 17.17 -13.55
C VAL A 388 -18.17 16.30 -14.50
N SER A 389 -18.94 16.88 -15.42
CA SER A 389 -19.71 16.09 -16.39
C SER A 389 -19.69 16.63 -17.81
N ASN A 390 -20.15 15.79 -18.74
CA ASN A 390 -20.31 16.12 -20.15
C ASN A 390 -21.37 17.21 -20.42
N THR A 391 -22.21 17.55 -19.44
CA THR A 391 -23.16 18.68 -19.53
C THR A 391 -22.65 19.94 -18.83
N GLY A 392 -21.37 19.97 -18.43
CA GLY A 392 -20.75 21.11 -17.77
C GLY A 392 -21.05 21.23 -16.28
N GLN A 393 -21.53 20.16 -15.62
CA GLN A 393 -21.61 20.15 -14.16
C GLN A 393 -20.20 20.26 -13.57
N ASN A 394 -20.06 21.02 -12.48
CA ASN A 394 -18.79 21.15 -11.76
C ASN A 394 -19.09 21.35 -10.27
N ILE A 395 -19.05 20.26 -9.51
CA ILE A 395 -19.40 20.26 -8.08
C ILE A 395 -18.28 19.67 -7.24
N ARG A 396 -18.29 19.99 -5.95
CA ARG A 396 -17.46 19.34 -4.94
C ARG A 396 -18.33 18.62 -3.94
N VAL A 397 -18.10 17.34 -3.72
CA VAL A 397 -18.83 16.49 -2.79
C VAL A 397 -17.97 16.19 -1.57
N ASN A 398 -18.53 16.32 -0.38
CA ASN A 398 -17.85 16.00 0.86
C ASN A 398 -17.91 14.50 1.13
N ALA A 399 -16.75 13.84 1.19
CA ALA A 399 -16.68 12.39 1.37
C ALA A 399 -17.20 11.90 2.72
N SER A 400 -17.20 12.75 3.76
CA SER A 400 -17.64 12.39 5.10
C SER A 400 -19.15 12.52 5.29
N THR A 401 -19.81 13.44 4.58
CA THR A 401 -21.26 13.68 4.71
C THR A 401 -22.06 13.16 3.52
N GLY A 402 -21.40 12.87 2.40
CA GLY A 402 -22.02 12.49 1.14
C GLY A 402 -22.78 13.63 0.46
N ALA A 403 -22.66 14.88 0.93
CA ALA A 403 -23.38 16.05 0.40
C ALA A 403 -22.52 16.92 -0.52
N VAL A 404 -23.14 17.68 -1.43
CA VAL A 404 -22.46 18.71 -2.20
C VAL A 404 -22.03 19.84 -1.27
N ALA A 405 -20.72 20.09 -1.20
CA ALA A 405 -20.13 21.20 -0.47
C ALA A 405 -20.15 22.49 -1.31
N ASN A 406 -19.93 22.39 -2.62
CA ASN A 406 -19.90 23.54 -3.52
C ASN A 406 -20.43 23.20 -4.91
N VAL A 407 -21.12 24.16 -5.52
CA VAL A 407 -21.39 24.21 -6.95
C VAL A 407 -20.48 25.30 -7.52
N ASP A 408 -19.46 24.89 -8.27
CA ASP A 408 -18.49 25.80 -8.86
C ASP A 408 -18.95 26.21 -10.28
N PRO A 409 -18.40 27.29 -10.88
CA PRO A 409 -18.71 27.66 -12.25
C PRO A 409 -18.49 26.48 -13.23
N ALA A 410 -19.42 26.35 -14.19
CA ALA A 410 -19.33 25.34 -15.23
C ALA A 410 -18.00 25.43 -15.99
N PRO A 411 -17.42 24.31 -16.45
CA PRO A 411 -16.20 24.37 -17.24
C PRO A 411 -16.40 25.21 -18.49
N THR A 412 -15.49 26.13 -18.76
CA THR A 412 -15.59 27.06 -19.90
C THR A 412 -14.39 26.91 -20.82
N LEU A 413 -14.67 26.82 -22.12
CA LEU A 413 -13.68 26.72 -23.19
C LEU A 413 -13.85 27.89 -24.15
N THR A 414 -12.77 28.58 -24.48
CA THR A 414 -12.82 29.66 -25.48
C THR A 414 -13.21 29.07 -26.85
N GLY A 415 -14.37 29.48 -27.37
CA GLY A 415 -14.85 29.05 -28.69
C GLY A 415 -15.61 27.72 -28.72
N GLY A 416 -16.04 27.19 -27.57
CA GLY A 416 -16.85 25.97 -27.53
C GLY A 416 -17.47 25.65 -26.17
N THR A 417 -18.26 24.58 -26.12
CA THR A 417 -18.80 24.02 -24.88
C THR A 417 -18.06 22.72 -24.59
N PRO A 418 -17.33 22.61 -23.47
CA PRO A 418 -16.62 21.38 -23.15
C PRO A 418 -17.58 20.26 -22.73
N ALA A 419 -17.23 19.03 -23.08
CA ALA A 419 -17.93 17.81 -22.70
C ALA A 419 -16.96 16.88 -21.93
N LEU A 420 -16.69 17.25 -20.68
CA LEU A 420 -15.70 16.54 -19.86
C LEU A 420 -16.20 15.16 -19.44
N THR A 421 -15.38 14.13 -19.65
CA THR A 421 -15.70 12.73 -19.28
C THR A 421 -14.78 12.16 -18.22
N ALA A 422 -13.62 12.79 -17.98
CA ALA A 422 -12.66 12.35 -16.98
C ALA A 422 -11.96 13.55 -16.35
N SER A 423 -11.47 13.39 -15.12
CA SER A 423 -10.67 14.40 -14.43
C SER A 423 -9.77 13.75 -13.39
N ALA A 424 -8.59 14.32 -13.16
CA ALA A 424 -7.68 13.87 -12.10
C ALA A 424 -6.83 15.02 -11.53
N TYR A 425 -6.56 15.01 -10.23
CA TYR A 425 -5.63 15.92 -9.57
C TYR A 425 -4.24 15.31 -9.46
N THR A 426 -3.21 16.14 -9.68
CA THR A 426 -1.84 15.79 -9.30
C THR A 426 -1.67 15.74 -7.78
N ASN A 427 -0.60 15.09 -7.33
CA ASN A 427 -0.22 15.03 -5.92
C ASN A 427 -1.28 14.34 -5.05
N ASN A 428 -1.93 13.29 -5.57
CA ASN A 428 -2.96 12.49 -4.89
C ASN A 428 -2.37 11.65 -3.73
N PHE A 429 -1.69 12.31 -2.79
CA PHE A 429 -1.13 11.75 -1.58
C PHE A 429 -1.37 12.73 -0.44
N ALA A 430 -1.57 12.21 0.75
CA ALA A 430 -1.79 13.07 1.90
C ALA A 430 -0.47 13.66 2.42
N SER A 431 -0.37 14.99 2.40
CA SER A 431 0.80 15.76 2.79
C SER A 431 0.40 16.92 3.70
N ALA A 432 1.06 17.04 4.85
CA ALA A 432 0.88 18.18 5.76
C ALA A 432 1.51 19.49 5.23
N THR A 433 2.42 19.39 4.26
CA THR A 433 2.97 20.54 3.54
C THR A 433 2.16 20.78 2.27
N ALA A 434 1.46 21.91 2.24
CA ALA A 434 0.62 22.33 1.14
C ALA A 434 1.35 22.26 -0.20
N THR A 435 1.07 21.24 -1.00
CA THR A 435 1.41 21.22 -2.41
C THR A 435 0.23 21.83 -3.17
N THR A 436 0.53 22.67 -4.17
CA THR A 436 -0.48 23.06 -5.14
C THR A 436 -0.87 21.81 -5.94
N THR A 437 -2.16 21.64 -6.21
CA THR A 437 -2.65 20.58 -7.09
C THR A 437 -3.07 21.20 -8.41
N VAL A 438 -2.80 20.49 -9.51
CA VAL A 438 -3.32 20.85 -10.83
C VAL A 438 -4.42 19.86 -11.18
N LEU A 439 -5.60 20.37 -11.56
CA LEU A 439 -6.69 19.56 -12.09
C LEU A 439 -6.50 19.41 -13.59
N TYR A 440 -6.45 18.17 -14.06
CA TYR A 440 -6.50 17.82 -15.46
C TYR A 440 -7.89 17.28 -15.81
N SER A 441 -8.35 17.55 -17.02
CA SER A 441 -9.64 17.07 -17.51
C SER A 441 -9.54 16.61 -18.95
N ILE A 442 -10.33 15.60 -19.30
CA ILE A 442 -10.38 15.01 -20.63
C ILE A 442 -11.75 15.24 -21.24
N ASP A 443 -11.74 15.72 -22.47
CA ASP A 443 -12.92 15.80 -23.35
C ASP A 443 -12.80 14.72 -24.41
N ALA A 444 -13.58 13.64 -24.27
CA ALA A 444 -13.60 12.51 -25.20
C ALA A 444 -14.33 12.82 -26.52
N THR A 445 -15.06 13.95 -26.63
CA THR A 445 -15.71 14.35 -27.89
C THR A 445 -14.70 14.98 -28.84
N THR A 446 -13.68 15.64 -28.29
CA THR A 446 -12.66 16.38 -29.06
C THR A 446 -11.26 15.81 -28.91
N ASP A 447 -11.12 14.68 -28.22
CA ASP A 447 -9.88 13.97 -27.90
C ASP A 447 -8.79 14.88 -27.34
N ARG A 448 -9.13 15.68 -26.32
CA ARG A 448 -8.25 16.71 -25.77
C ARG A 448 -8.09 16.63 -24.27
N VAL A 449 -6.89 16.96 -23.82
CA VAL A 449 -6.55 17.14 -22.41
C VAL A 449 -6.45 18.63 -22.12
N TYR A 450 -7.01 19.03 -20.98
CA TYR A 450 -7.01 20.39 -20.47
C TYR A 450 -6.45 20.43 -19.06
N THR A 451 -5.84 21.56 -18.70
CA THR A 451 -5.81 21.97 -17.29
C THR A 451 -7.09 22.74 -16.98
N GLN A 452 -7.68 22.48 -15.81
CA GLN A 452 -8.89 23.16 -15.36
C GLN A 452 -8.58 24.00 -14.14
N ASN A 453 -8.94 25.29 -14.19
CA ASN A 453 -9.00 26.07 -12.98
C ASN A 453 -10.22 25.61 -12.17
N ALA A 454 -9.96 24.93 -11.06
CA ALA A 454 -11.01 24.32 -10.24
C ALA A 454 -12.01 25.33 -9.66
N MET A 455 -11.63 26.61 -9.51
CA MET A 455 -12.47 27.66 -8.92
C MET A 455 -13.27 28.44 -9.96
N THR A 456 -12.73 28.64 -11.16
CA THR A 456 -13.39 29.44 -12.21
C THR A 456 -13.99 28.60 -13.34
N GLY A 457 -13.67 27.30 -13.40
CA GLY A 457 -14.06 26.40 -14.48
C GLY A 457 -13.29 26.62 -15.79
N VAL A 458 -12.41 27.61 -15.88
CA VAL A 458 -11.69 27.91 -17.13
C VAL A 458 -10.79 26.73 -17.52
N LEU A 459 -10.96 26.24 -18.75
CA LEU A 459 -10.14 25.21 -19.35
C LEU A 459 -9.05 25.83 -20.22
N THR A 460 -7.81 25.38 -20.00
CA THR A 460 -6.66 25.72 -20.83
C THR A 460 -6.17 24.47 -21.54
N LEU A 461 -6.16 24.51 -22.88
CA LEU A 461 -5.75 23.37 -23.70
C LEU A 461 -4.30 22.98 -23.38
N LEU A 462 -4.09 21.72 -23.03
CA LEU A 462 -2.76 21.13 -22.90
C LEU A 462 -2.31 20.56 -24.26
N GLY A 463 -3.18 19.79 -24.91
CA GLY A 463 -2.96 19.24 -26.24
C GLY A 463 -3.88 18.06 -26.58
N PRO A 464 -3.78 17.50 -27.79
CA PRO A 464 -4.58 16.37 -28.22
C PRO A 464 -4.07 15.05 -27.59
N LEU A 465 -5.00 14.12 -27.34
CA LEU A 465 -4.67 12.73 -26.94
C LEU A 465 -3.93 11.99 -28.07
N GLY A 466 -4.28 12.27 -29.33
CA GLY A 466 -3.72 11.58 -30.51
C GLY A 466 -4.37 10.23 -30.81
N ILE A 467 -5.46 9.90 -30.11
CA ILE A 467 -6.30 8.71 -30.26
C ILE A 467 -7.77 9.14 -30.12
N ASP A 468 -8.68 8.40 -30.74
CA ASP A 468 -10.14 8.61 -30.67
C ASP A 468 -10.73 7.71 -29.59
N ILE A 469 -11.13 8.30 -28.46
CA ILE A 469 -11.57 7.56 -27.26
C ILE A 469 -13.09 7.62 -27.08
N THR A 470 -13.67 6.55 -26.53
CA THR A 470 -15.07 6.59 -26.10
C THR A 470 -15.25 7.38 -24.80
N ALA A 471 -16.46 7.91 -24.58
CA ALA A 471 -16.83 8.58 -23.33
C ALA A 471 -16.82 7.68 -22.08
N ALA A 472 -16.96 6.35 -22.26
CA ALA A 472 -16.71 5.36 -21.20
C ALA A 472 -15.20 5.20 -21.01
N ASN A 473 -14.65 5.88 -20.01
CA ASN A 473 -13.24 5.90 -19.71
C ASN A 473 -12.96 6.08 -18.21
N GLY A 474 -11.69 6.04 -17.85
CA GLY A 474 -11.21 6.43 -16.53
C GLY A 474 -9.81 7.05 -16.64
N PHE A 475 -9.48 7.97 -15.74
CA PHE A 475 -8.23 8.71 -15.75
C PHE A 475 -7.84 9.09 -14.32
N ASP A 476 -6.60 8.82 -13.94
CA ASP A 476 -6.06 9.14 -12.62
C ASP A 476 -4.54 9.43 -12.71
N ILE A 477 -4.00 10.13 -11.72
CA ILE A 477 -2.60 10.52 -11.61
C ILE A 477 -2.01 9.97 -10.31
N GLY A 478 -0.96 9.15 -10.43
CA GLY A 478 -0.25 8.59 -9.28
C GLY A 478 0.26 9.67 -8.35
N GLY A 479 -0.10 9.60 -7.06
CA GLY A 479 0.33 10.57 -6.06
C GLY A 479 1.84 10.56 -5.85
N THR A 480 2.46 9.38 -5.86
CA THR A 480 3.88 9.19 -5.55
C THR A 480 4.76 9.29 -6.80
N THR A 481 4.34 8.72 -7.92
CA THR A 481 5.10 8.80 -9.19
C THR A 481 4.79 10.04 -10.03
N GLY A 482 3.64 10.69 -9.84
CA GLY A 482 3.14 11.75 -10.73
C GLY A 482 2.75 11.24 -12.13
N THR A 483 2.68 9.92 -12.34
CA THR A 483 2.38 9.33 -13.66
C THR A 483 0.87 9.35 -13.89
N ALA A 484 0.45 9.99 -14.98
CA ALA A 484 -0.95 10.03 -15.39
C ALA A 484 -1.29 8.81 -16.26
N ILE A 485 -2.32 8.07 -15.85
CA ILE A 485 -2.79 6.85 -16.53
C ILE A 485 -4.27 7.00 -16.86
N GLY A 486 -4.63 6.64 -18.10
CA GLY A 486 -6.02 6.47 -18.51
C GLY A 486 -6.31 5.03 -18.90
N ILE A 487 -7.56 4.59 -18.71
CA ILE A 487 -8.10 3.38 -19.36
C ILE A 487 -9.08 3.84 -20.43
N PHE A 488 -8.69 3.66 -21.69
CA PHE A 488 -9.46 4.14 -22.83
C PHE A 488 -9.80 3.02 -23.79
N THR A 489 -10.97 3.12 -24.41
CA THR A 489 -11.40 2.25 -25.50
C THR A 489 -11.22 2.99 -26.82
N VAL A 490 -10.47 2.39 -27.74
CA VAL A 490 -10.24 2.90 -29.10
C VAL A 490 -10.69 1.80 -30.08
N GLY A 491 -11.74 2.09 -30.86
CA GLY A 491 -12.42 1.06 -31.65
C GLY A 491 -13.00 -0.02 -30.74
N THR A 492 -12.44 -1.24 -30.79
CA THR A 492 -12.89 -2.38 -29.99
C THR A 492 -11.90 -2.81 -28.90
N SER A 493 -10.75 -2.14 -28.77
CA SER A 493 -9.71 -2.48 -27.80
C SER A 493 -9.72 -1.48 -26.65
N THR A 494 -9.69 -1.99 -25.43
CA THR A 494 -9.52 -1.19 -24.22
C THR A 494 -8.12 -1.40 -23.69
N ARG A 495 -7.39 -0.32 -23.43
CA ARG A 495 -6.00 -0.37 -22.95
C ARG A 495 -5.76 0.64 -21.84
N LEU A 496 -4.72 0.38 -21.06
CA LEU A 496 -4.07 1.42 -20.28
C LEU A 496 -3.27 2.33 -21.23
N TYR A 497 -3.25 3.62 -20.94
CA TYR A 497 -2.48 4.63 -21.63
C TYR A 497 -1.72 5.49 -20.61
N THR A 498 -0.46 5.78 -20.87
CA THR A 498 0.26 6.85 -20.16
C THR A 498 -0.02 8.17 -20.86
N ILE A 499 -0.42 9.19 -20.10
CA ILE A 499 -0.76 10.52 -20.63
C ILE A 499 0.35 11.51 -20.28
N SER A 500 0.86 12.22 -21.27
CA SER A 500 1.81 13.31 -21.05
C SER A 500 1.10 14.51 -20.43
N LEU A 501 1.41 14.83 -19.18
CA LEU A 501 0.93 16.05 -18.51
C LEU A 501 1.58 17.34 -19.04
N VAL A 502 2.44 17.24 -20.07
CA VAL A 502 3.06 18.39 -20.74
C VAL A 502 2.43 18.64 -22.12
N SER A 503 2.13 17.58 -22.88
CA SER A 503 1.65 17.69 -24.27
C SER A 503 0.24 17.16 -24.50
N GLY A 504 -0.38 16.49 -23.53
CA GLY A 504 -1.67 15.81 -23.65
C GLY A 504 -1.63 14.48 -24.40
N GLY A 505 -0.52 14.14 -25.06
CA GLY A 505 -0.43 12.92 -25.88
C GLY A 505 -0.53 11.63 -25.06
N ALA A 506 -1.29 10.67 -25.59
CA ALA A 506 -1.48 9.34 -25.01
C ALA A 506 -0.54 8.31 -25.65
N THR A 507 0.12 7.50 -24.82
CA THR A 507 0.94 6.36 -25.27
C THR A 507 0.30 5.07 -24.79
N ALA A 508 0.00 4.16 -25.72
CA ALA A 508 -0.64 2.89 -25.41
C ALA A 508 0.30 1.98 -24.61
N ASN A 509 -0.22 1.40 -23.53
CA ASN A 509 0.45 0.39 -22.72
C ASN A 509 -0.19 -0.99 -22.96
N LEU A 510 -0.63 -1.64 -21.90
CA LEU A 510 -1.15 -3.01 -21.88
C LEU A 510 -2.67 -3.05 -22.08
N GLU A 511 -3.17 -4.12 -22.69
CA GLU A 511 -4.60 -4.40 -22.84
C GLU A 511 -5.30 -4.55 -21.49
N PHE A 512 -6.52 -4.03 -21.41
CA PHE A 512 -7.42 -4.19 -20.29
C PHE A 512 -8.70 -4.88 -20.78
N PRO A 513 -9.27 -5.84 -20.03
CA PRO A 513 -10.25 -6.78 -20.59
C PRO A 513 -11.62 -6.20 -20.94
N LYS A 514 -11.98 -5.02 -20.42
CA LYS A 514 -13.32 -4.43 -20.56
C LYS A 514 -13.30 -2.89 -20.61
N PRO A 515 -14.24 -2.25 -21.33
CA PRO A 515 -14.51 -0.82 -21.12
C PRO A 515 -14.86 -0.52 -19.66
N VAL A 516 -14.53 0.69 -19.20
CA VAL A 516 -14.69 1.09 -17.79
C VAL A 516 -15.52 2.37 -17.66
N ARG A 517 -16.16 2.55 -16.49
CA ARG A 517 -16.86 3.78 -16.07
C ARG A 517 -16.14 4.53 -14.95
N GLY A 518 -15.07 3.95 -14.41
CA GLY A 518 -14.29 4.55 -13.33
C GLY A 518 -12.95 3.85 -13.19
N PHE A 519 -11.94 4.59 -12.75
CA PHE A 519 -10.57 4.13 -12.60
C PHE A 519 -9.93 4.89 -11.45
N ALA A 520 -9.20 4.17 -10.59
CA ALA A 520 -8.44 4.75 -9.48
C ALA A 520 -7.12 4.02 -9.30
N LEU A 521 -6.04 4.75 -9.11
CA LEU A 521 -4.72 4.26 -8.75
C LEU A 521 -4.63 4.08 -7.23
N GLY A 522 -3.94 3.04 -6.80
CA GLY A 522 -3.57 2.88 -5.40
C GLY A 522 -2.66 4.03 -4.96
N LEU A 523 -2.85 4.55 -3.76
CA LEU A 523 -2.10 5.71 -3.25
C LEU A 523 -0.59 5.47 -3.01
N GLY A 524 -0.10 4.24 -3.16
CA GLY A 524 1.33 3.91 -3.20
C GLY A 524 1.97 4.10 -4.60
N PHE A 525 1.15 4.36 -5.62
CA PHE A 525 1.56 4.59 -7.01
C PHE A 525 1.99 6.02 -7.28
#